data_AF-A0A259SS76-F1
#
_entry.id   AF-A0A259SS76-F1
#
_cell.length_a   1.000
_cell.length_b   1.000
_cell.length_c   1.000
_cell.angle_alpha   90.00
_cell.angle_beta   90.00
_cell.angle_gamma   90.00
#
_symmetry.space_group_name_H-M   'P 1'
#
loop_
_entity.id
_entity.type
_entity.pdbx_description
1 polymer ?
#
loop_
_entity_poly.entity_id
_entity_poly.type
_entity_poly.pdbx_seq_one_letter_code
_entity_poly.pdbx_strand_id
1 'polypeptide(L)'
;MPSPQSLSEPDRRTVALWAADCAERVLDLFEAEAPDDDRPRDAIARARAFGRGELDAAGEIARRFVAGRAARDVHGPAAVAAARAAAQAS
;
A
#
# COMPACT_ATOMS: atom_id res chain seq x y z
N MET A 1 -7.44 -11.62 -24.83
CA MET A 1 -8.26 -11.84 -23.63
C MET A 1 -7.39 -11.59 -22.41
N PRO A 2 -7.89 -10.94 -21.34
CA PRO A 2 -7.13 -10.84 -20.10
C PRO A 2 -6.80 -12.23 -19.55
N SER A 3 -5.70 -12.35 -18.80
CA SER A 3 -5.29 -13.60 -18.18
C SER A 3 -6.40 -14.11 -17.25
N PRO A 4 -6.65 -15.43 -17.16
CA PRO A 4 -7.58 -15.99 -16.17
C PRO A 4 -7.16 -15.69 -14.71
N GLN A 5 -5.91 -15.25 -14.49
CA GLN A 5 -5.40 -14.79 -13.20
C GLN A 5 -5.70 -13.32 -12.91
N SER A 6 -6.29 -12.58 -13.86
CA SER A 6 -6.63 -11.16 -13.68
C SER A 6 -7.96 -11.00 -12.96
N LEU A 7 -7.93 -10.36 -11.80
CA LEU A 7 -9.14 -9.96 -11.08
C LEU A 7 -9.91 -8.88 -11.86
N SER A 8 -11.24 -8.92 -11.77
CA SER A 8 -12.09 -7.83 -12.25
C SER A 8 -11.78 -6.55 -11.47
N GLU A 9 -12.11 -5.37 -12.03
CA GLU A 9 -11.86 -4.13 -11.29
C GLU A 9 -12.58 -4.05 -9.94
N PRO A 10 -13.88 -4.42 -9.83
CA PRO A 10 -14.56 -4.51 -8.54
C PRO A 10 -13.84 -5.42 -7.53
N ASP A 11 -13.32 -6.56 -7.97
CA ASP A 11 -12.56 -7.47 -7.10
C ASP A 11 -11.24 -6.83 -6.66
N ARG A 12 -10.52 -6.16 -7.58
CA ARG A 12 -9.29 -5.43 -7.23
C ARG A 12 -9.55 -4.33 -6.20
N ARG A 13 -10.66 -3.59 -6.33
CA ARG A 13 -11.05 -2.56 -5.35
C ARG A 13 -11.33 -3.15 -3.97
N THR A 14 -12.03 -4.29 -3.93
CA THR A 14 -12.28 -5.03 -2.68
C THR A 14 -10.96 -5.46 -2.02
N VAL A 15 -10.05 -6.04 -2.80
CA VAL A 15 -8.73 -6.46 -2.31
C VAL A 15 -7.89 -5.27 -1.82
N ALA A 16 -7.94 -4.13 -2.51
CA ALA A 16 -7.21 -2.92 -2.10
C ALA A 16 -7.68 -2.38 -0.74
N LEU A 17 -9.00 -2.35 -0.48
CA LEU A 17 -9.54 -1.95 0.83
C LEU A 17 -9.06 -2.90 1.93
N TRP A 18 -9.17 -4.20 1.69
CA TRP A 18 -8.71 -5.22 2.63
C TRP A 18 -7.19 -5.13 2.90
N ALA A 19 -6.39 -4.91 1.87
CA ALA A 19 -4.95 -4.76 1.99
C ALA A 19 -4.58 -3.48 2.76
N ALA A 20 -5.30 -2.39 2.54
CA ALA A 20 -5.12 -1.15 3.29
C ALA A 20 -5.43 -1.34 4.79
N ASP A 21 -6.52 -2.03 5.12
CA ASP A 21 -6.85 -2.39 6.52
C ASP A 21 -5.76 -3.28 7.14
N CYS A 22 -5.14 -4.17 6.36
CA CYS A 22 -4.03 -4.99 6.82
C CYS A 22 -2.76 -4.19 7.09
N ALA A 23 -2.41 -3.27 6.18
CA ALA A 23 -1.21 -2.46 6.31
C ALA A 23 -1.33 -1.42 7.44
N GLU A 24 -2.51 -0.83 7.65
CA GLU A 24 -2.74 0.15 8.70
C GLU A 24 -2.51 -0.42 10.11
N ARG A 25 -2.83 -1.70 10.33
CA ARG A 25 -2.62 -2.37 11.64
C ARG A 25 -1.16 -2.47 12.09
N VAL A 26 -0.22 -2.30 11.17
CA VAL A 26 1.22 -2.41 11.45
C VAL A 26 1.97 -1.12 11.13
N LEU A 27 1.25 -0.06 10.74
CA LEU A 27 1.85 1.21 10.33
C LEU A 27 2.66 1.86 11.46
N ASP A 28 2.17 1.74 12.70
CA ASP A 28 2.84 2.23 13.91
C ASP A 28 4.25 1.65 14.09
N LEU A 29 4.47 0.39 13.68
CA LEU A 29 5.79 -0.26 13.72
C LEU A 29 6.81 0.43 12.81
N PHE A 30 6.34 1.00 11.68
CA PHE A 30 7.19 1.79 10.79
C PHE A 30 7.39 3.20 11.35
N GLU A 31 6.30 3.86 11.77
CA GLU A 31 6.32 5.25 12.25
C GLU A 31 7.15 5.42 13.53
N ALA A 32 7.31 4.36 14.32
CA ALA A 32 8.21 4.35 15.48
C ALA A 32 9.70 4.55 15.10
N GLU A 33 10.13 4.09 13.91
CA GLU A 33 11.51 4.27 13.42
C GLU A 33 11.66 5.47 12.50
N ALA A 34 10.63 5.78 11.70
CA ALA A 34 10.65 6.86 10.72
C ALA A 34 9.37 7.72 10.81
N PRO A 35 9.18 8.49 11.88
CA PRO A 35 7.96 9.25 12.14
C PRO A 35 7.69 10.36 11.11
N ASP A 36 8.75 10.87 10.47
CA ASP A 36 8.68 11.94 9.47
C ASP A 36 8.57 11.40 8.02
N ASP A 37 8.48 10.08 7.83
CA ASP A 37 8.33 9.46 6.51
C ASP A 37 6.89 9.02 6.26
N ASP A 38 6.16 9.85 5.51
CA ASP A 38 4.75 9.62 5.18
C ASP A 38 4.53 8.56 4.08
N ARG A 39 5.58 8.04 3.42
CA ARG A 39 5.41 7.16 2.25
C ARG A 39 4.50 5.95 2.49
N PRO A 40 4.56 5.23 3.63
CA PRO A 40 3.65 4.12 3.91
C PRO A 40 2.21 4.57 4.19
N ARG A 41 2.03 5.67 4.92
CA ARG A 41 0.71 6.26 5.22
C ARG A 41 0.02 6.73 3.93
N ASP A 42 0.75 7.40 3.06
CA ASP A 42 0.28 7.81 1.73
C ASP A 42 -0.11 6.61 0.87
N ALA A 43 0.60 5.49 0.97
CA ALA A 43 0.29 4.28 0.23
C ALA A 43 -1.05 3.68 0.66
N ILE A 44 -1.28 3.58 1.96
CA ILE A 44 -2.55 3.12 2.53
C ILE A 44 -3.69 4.05 2.08
N ALA A 45 -3.49 5.37 2.15
CA ALA A 45 -4.50 6.34 1.73
C ALA A 45 -4.88 6.19 0.25
N ARG A 46 -3.89 5.99 -0.64
CA ARG A 46 -4.13 5.74 -2.06
C ARG A 46 -4.89 4.43 -2.28
N ALA A 47 -4.45 3.33 -1.67
CA ALA A 47 -5.12 2.03 -1.76
C ALA A 47 -6.60 2.13 -1.37
N ARG A 48 -6.90 2.91 -0.32
CA ARG A 48 -8.28 3.21 0.09
C ARG A 48 -9.03 4.04 -0.96
N ALA A 49 -8.40 5.07 -1.54
CA ALA A 49 -9.00 5.88 -2.60
C ALA A 49 -9.30 5.06 -3.87
N PHE A 50 -8.39 4.18 -4.30
CA PHE A 50 -8.65 3.24 -5.39
C PHE A 50 -9.81 2.29 -5.04
N GLY A 51 -9.80 1.73 -3.83
CA GLY A 51 -10.88 0.89 -3.31
C GLY A 51 -12.26 1.56 -3.33
N ARG A 52 -12.34 2.86 -3.05
CA ARG A 52 -13.57 3.67 -3.12
C ARG A 52 -13.91 4.17 -4.53
N GLY A 53 -13.04 3.98 -5.51
CA GLY A 53 -13.21 4.48 -6.87
C GLY A 53 -12.92 5.97 -7.05
N GLU A 54 -12.21 6.58 -6.10
CA GLU A 54 -11.77 7.98 -6.12
C GLU A 54 -10.44 8.16 -6.88
N LEU A 55 -9.67 7.08 -7.00
CA LEU A 55 -8.43 7.00 -7.78
C LEU A 55 -8.57 5.89 -8.82
N ASP A 56 -8.07 6.12 -10.03
CA ASP A 56 -8.05 5.11 -11.08
C ASP A 56 -6.82 4.19 -10.95
N ALA A 57 -6.87 3.02 -11.61
CA ALA A 57 -5.76 2.06 -11.58
C ALA A 57 -4.46 2.63 -12.15
N ALA A 58 -4.55 3.56 -13.11
CA ALA A 58 -3.38 4.22 -13.69
C ALA A 58 -2.65 5.09 -12.66
N GLY A 59 -3.40 5.81 -11.82
CA GLY A 59 -2.90 6.62 -10.72
C GLY A 59 -2.15 5.80 -9.67
N GLU A 60 -2.59 4.58 -9.38
CA GLU A 60 -1.85 3.66 -8.50
C GLU A 60 -0.56 3.15 -9.15
N ILE A 61 -0.65 2.65 -10.40
CA ILE A 61 0.49 2.09 -11.12
C ILE A 61 1.65 3.09 -11.25
N ALA A 62 1.34 4.37 -11.47
CA ALA A 62 2.34 5.44 -11.53
C ALA A 62 3.15 5.60 -10.24
N ARG A 63 2.61 5.16 -9.09
CA ARG A 63 3.18 5.37 -7.74
C ARG A 63 3.58 4.08 -7.03
N ARG A 64 3.39 2.91 -7.64
CA ARG A 64 3.63 1.57 -7.07
C ARG A 64 5.00 1.33 -6.42
N PHE A 65 6.02 2.14 -6.75
CA PHE A 65 7.36 2.01 -6.19
C PHE A 65 7.70 3.01 -5.08
N VAL A 66 6.81 3.96 -4.79
CA VAL A 66 7.06 5.02 -3.79
C VAL A 66 7.16 4.41 -2.39
N ALA A 67 6.13 3.66 -1.99
CA ALA A 67 6.02 3.05 -0.67
C ALA A 67 7.13 2.02 -0.41
N GLY A 68 7.45 1.19 -1.41
CA GLY A 68 8.48 0.16 -1.28
C GLY A 68 9.89 0.70 -1.04
N ARG A 69 10.15 1.99 -1.36
CA ARG A 69 11.44 2.63 -1.03
C ARG A 69 11.58 2.95 0.45
N ALA A 70 10.48 3.15 1.18
CA ALA A 70 10.50 3.43 2.62
C ALA A 70 11.15 2.28 3.42
N ALA A 71 10.99 1.04 2.95
CA ALA A 71 11.61 -0.13 3.57
C ALA A 71 13.16 -0.12 3.56
N ARG A 72 13.80 0.81 2.84
CA ARG A 72 15.26 0.97 2.81
C ARG A 72 15.78 1.92 3.88
N ASP A 73 14.91 2.73 4.45
CA ASP A 73 15.25 3.83 5.36
C ASP A 73 14.93 3.48 6.84
N VAL A 74 14.52 2.23 7.08
CA VAL A 74 14.29 1.63 8.40
C VAL A 74 15.09 0.33 8.54
N HIS A 75 15.34 -0.11 9.78
CA HIS A 75 16.23 -1.24 10.06
C HIS A 75 15.55 -2.38 10.81
N GLY A 76 14.55 -2.09 11.64
CA GLY A 76 13.83 -3.13 12.37
C GLY A 76 13.07 -4.06 11.42
N PRO A 77 13.11 -5.39 11.64
CA PRO A 77 12.36 -6.33 10.81
C PRO A 77 10.86 -6.02 10.74
N ALA A 78 10.29 -5.53 11.84
CA ALA A 78 8.90 -5.10 11.93
C ALA A 78 8.60 -3.86 11.08
N ALA A 79 9.43 -2.81 11.20
CA ALA A 79 9.31 -1.60 10.40
C ALA A 79 9.45 -1.88 8.89
N VAL A 80 10.44 -2.70 8.51
CA VAL A 80 10.63 -3.16 7.13
C VAL A 80 9.40 -3.94 6.62
N ALA A 81 8.83 -4.82 7.44
CA ALA A 81 7.64 -5.57 7.08
C ALA A 81 6.42 -4.66 6.92
N ALA A 82 6.24 -3.67 7.80
CA ALA A 82 5.16 -2.69 7.74
C ALA A 82 5.23 -1.85 6.45
N ALA A 83 6.42 -1.32 6.11
CA ALA A 83 6.62 -0.60 4.85
C ALA A 83 6.29 -1.45 3.62
N ARG A 84 6.66 -2.74 3.66
CA ARG A 84 6.33 -3.70 2.58
C ARG A 84 4.83 -4.01 2.51
N ALA A 85 4.15 -4.11 3.65
CA ALA A 85 2.70 -4.31 3.69
C ALA A 85 1.97 -3.13 3.03
N ALA A 86 2.35 -1.89 3.38
CA ALA A 86 1.82 -0.68 2.74
C ALA A 86 2.10 -0.64 1.23
N ALA A 87 3.30 -1.06 0.81
CA ALA A 87 3.65 -1.14 -0.60
C ALA A 87 2.89 -2.23 -1.39
N GLN A 88 2.48 -3.33 -0.75
CA GLN A 88 1.65 -4.35 -1.40
C GLN A 88 0.17 -3.96 -1.48
N ALA A 89 -0.27 -3.01 -0.64
CA ALA A 89 -1.62 -2.50 -0.68
C ALA A 89 -1.87 -1.51 -1.84
N SER A 90 -0.83 -0.78 -2.31
CA SER A 90 -0.93 0.29 -3.32
C SER A 90 -0.23 -0.01 -4.65
#